data_AF-A0A4R5D6S5-F1
#
_entry.id   AF-A0A4R5D6S5-F1
#
_cell.length_a   1.000
_cell.length_b   1.000
_cell.length_c   1.000
_cell.angle_alpha   90.00
_cell.angle_beta   90.00
_cell.angle_gamma   90.00
#
_symmetry.space_group_name_H-M   'P 1'
#
loop_
_entity.id
_entity.type
_entity.pdbx_description
1 polymer ?
#
loop_
_entity_poly.entity_id
_entity_poly.type
_entity_poly.pdbx_seq_one_letter_code
_entity_poly.pdbx_strand_id
1 'polypeptide(L)'
;MKEKQRSSDDFGAFIYNDHGFALRSETGSLTEYKWAGIISIFGYKVDLVTTDEISMDIFTNDNSCLTLNETLPGWNQFNDQLRKNIGLISDNWVLQISAPAFETKLTLLFDRKCRNLKQVIRECY
;
A
#
# COMPACT_ATOMS: atom_id res chain seq x y z
N MET A 1 40.19 9.22 6.67
CA MET A 1 39.18 8.94 5.63
C MET A 1 37.99 8.32 6.35
N LYS A 2 36.80 8.94 6.30
CA LYS A 2 35.60 8.35 6.93
C LYS A 2 34.89 7.54 5.85
N GLU A 3 35.01 6.22 5.91
CA GLU A 3 34.16 5.30 5.17
C GLU A 3 32.72 5.49 5.68
N LYS A 4 31.89 6.11 4.84
CA LYS A 4 30.45 6.19 5.07
C LYS A 4 29.88 4.80 4.75
N GLN A 5 29.64 4.04 5.80
CA GLN A 5 28.88 2.80 5.77
C GLN A 5 27.51 3.08 5.13
N ARG A 6 27.33 2.70 3.86
CA ARG A 6 26.01 2.63 3.23
C ARG A 6 25.32 1.41 3.83
N SER A 7 24.51 1.60 4.87
CA SER A 7 23.41 0.68 5.13
C SER A 7 22.48 0.78 3.93
N SER A 8 22.59 -0.19 3.03
CA SER A 8 21.66 -0.36 1.91
C SER A 8 20.36 -0.90 2.49
N ASP A 9 19.56 -0.03 3.07
CA ASP A 9 18.14 -0.34 3.24
C ASP A 9 17.56 -0.42 1.83
N ASP A 10 17.44 -1.64 1.30
CA ASP A 10 16.84 -1.88 -0.02
C ASP A 10 15.34 -1.59 0.07
N PHE A 11 14.98 -0.34 -0.22
CA PHE A 11 13.60 0.12 -0.29
C PHE A 11 12.90 -0.27 -1.60
N GLY A 12 13.55 -1.07 -2.45
CA GLY A 12 12.98 -1.56 -3.70
C GLY A 12 12.55 -0.42 -4.63
N ALA A 13 11.27 -0.42 -5.00
CA ALA A 13 10.67 0.59 -5.88
C ALA A 13 10.38 1.94 -5.19
N PHE A 14 10.58 2.02 -3.87
CA PHE A 14 10.14 3.15 -3.06
C PHE A 14 11.28 4.06 -2.62
N ILE A 15 10.96 5.35 -2.51
CA ILE A 15 11.81 6.37 -1.88
C ILE A 15 10.96 7.08 -0.83
N TYR A 16 11.43 7.16 0.41
CA TYR A 16 10.66 7.74 1.53
C TYR A 16 11.20 9.10 1.96
N ASN A 17 10.31 9.93 2.48
CA ASN A 17 10.63 11.13 3.25
C ASN A 17 9.62 11.30 4.40
N ASP A 18 9.78 12.35 5.20
CA ASP A 18 8.94 12.58 6.40
C ASP A 18 7.46 12.87 6.08
N HIS A 19 7.12 13.17 4.82
CA HIS A 19 5.78 13.58 4.41
C HIS A 19 5.09 12.58 3.48
N GLY A 20 5.81 11.59 2.96
CA GLY A 20 5.29 10.71 1.93
C GLY A 20 6.30 9.70 1.41
N PHE A 21 5.98 9.19 0.23
CA PHE A 21 6.81 8.27 -0.52
C PHE A 21 6.73 8.58 -2.01
N ALA A 22 7.73 8.17 -2.77
CA ALA A 22 7.72 8.18 -4.22
C ALA A 22 7.88 6.75 -4.75
N LEU A 23 7.16 6.43 -5.82
CA LEU A 23 7.30 5.18 -6.54
C LEU A 23 8.07 5.42 -7.83
N ARG A 24 9.09 4.59 -8.08
CA ARG A 24 9.82 4.59 -9.35
C ARG A 24 9.14 3.67 -10.36
N SER A 25 8.76 4.21 -11.51
CA SER A 25 8.28 3.41 -12.65
C SER A 25 9.43 2.64 -13.31
N GLU A 26 9.08 1.65 -14.13
CA GLU A 26 10.06 0.94 -14.97
C GLU A 26 10.84 1.86 -15.90
N THR A 27 10.20 2.95 -16.35
CA THR A 27 10.82 3.99 -17.19
C THR A 27 11.70 4.98 -16.42
N GLY A 28 11.78 4.83 -15.09
CA GLY A 28 12.59 5.69 -14.22
C GLY A 28 11.90 6.97 -13.74
N SER A 29 10.67 7.23 -14.17
CA SER A 29 9.87 8.35 -13.65
C SER A 29 9.54 8.14 -12.17
N LEU A 30 9.49 9.22 -11.41
CA LEU A 30 9.07 9.21 -10.01
C LEU A 30 7.69 9.84 -9.86
N THR A 31 6.78 9.11 -9.21
CA THR A 31 5.47 9.63 -8.82
C THR A 31 5.43 9.75 -7.31
N GLU A 32 5.14 10.94 -6.80
CA GLU A 32 5.14 11.24 -5.37
C GLU A 32 3.73 11.18 -4.76
N TYR A 33 3.64 10.62 -3.57
CA TYR A 33 2.42 10.47 -2.80
C TYR A 33 2.64 10.97 -1.37
N LYS A 34 1.74 11.83 -0.87
CA LYS A 34 1.81 12.34 0.50
C LYS A 34 1.00 11.45 1.44
N TRP A 35 1.55 11.13 2.62
CA TRP A 35 0.81 10.38 3.65
C TRP A 35 -0.48 11.09 4.06
N ALA A 36 -0.42 12.42 4.19
CA ALA A 36 -1.57 13.26 4.50
C ALA A 36 -2.64 13.29 3.37
N GLY A 37 -2.25 12.95 2.14
CA GLY A 37 -3.14 12.91 0.98
C GLY A 37 -3.94 11.61 0.88
N ILE A 38 -3.55 10.54 1.60
CA ILE A 38 -4.26 9.26 1.55
C ILE A 38 -5.60 9.37 2.26
N ILE A 39 -6.66 9.01 1.55
CA ILE A 39 -8.05 9.10 2.00
C ILE A 39 -8.58 7.72 2.38
N SER A 40 -8.33 6.69 1.56
CA SER A 40 -8.80 5.34 1.82
C SER A 40 -7.79 4.32 1.33
N ILE A 41 -7.72 3.18 2.01
CA ILE A 41 -6.88 2.06 1.63
C ILE A 41 -7.72 0.79 1.67
N PHE A 42 -7.65 0.03 0.59
CA PHE A 42 -8.24 -1.30 0.50
C PHE A 42 -7.15 -2.34 0.34
N GLY A 43 -7.30 -3.46 1.02
CA GLY A 43 -6.54 -4.68 0.77
C GLY A 43 -7.49 -5.72 0.19
N TYR A 44 -6.99 -6.53 -0.74
CA TYR A 44 -7.75 -7.63 -1.30
C TYR A 44 -6.79 -8.69 -1.84
N LYS A 45 -7.30 -9.90 -1.97
CA LYS A 45 -6.61 -11.00 -2.62
C LYS A 45 -7.17 -11.16 -4.04
N VAL A 46 -6.29 -11.21 -5.02
CA VAL A 46 -6.58 -11.53 -6.40
C VAL A 46 -6.29 -13.00 -6.61
N ASP A 47 -7.31 -13.77 -7.00
CA ASP A 47 -7.14 -15.17 -7.37
C ASP A 47 -6.59 -15.23 -8.82
N LEU A 48 -5.31 -15.58 -8.99
CA LEU A 48 -4.72 -15.86 -10.30
C LEU A 48 -4.88 -17.36 -10.63
N VAL A 49 -4.63 -17.73 -11.88
CA VAL A 49 -4.89 -19.10 -12.40
C VAL A 49 -4.19 -20.19 -11.58
N THR A 50 -2.99 -19.92 -11.06
CA THR A 50 -2.17 -20.90 -10.32
C THR A 50 -1.67 -20.40 -8.97
N THR A 51 -1.86 -19.12 -8.66
CA THR A 51 -1.31 -18.47 -7.47
C THR A 51 -2.30 -17.44 -6.94
N ASP A 52 -2.21 -17.13 -5.67
CA ASP A 52 -2.89 -15.97 -5.10
C ASP A 52 -1.93 -14.79 -5.12
N GLU A 53 -2.43 -13.58 -5.35
CA GLU A 53 -1.66 -12.35 -5.17
C GLU A 53 -2.40 -11.38 -4.25
N ILE A 54 -1.71 -10.87 -3.23
CA ILE A 54 -2.25 -9.85 -2.34
C ILE A 54 -1.99 -8.47 -2.93
N SER A 55 -3.06 -7.68 -3.03
CA SER A 55 -3.05 -6.35 -3.60
C SER A 55 -3.60 -5.31 -2.63
N MET A 56 -3.19 -4.07 -2.83
CA MET A 56 -3.61 -2.91 -2.07
C MET A 56 -3.90 -1.75 -3.00
N ASP A 57 -5.09 -1.18 -2.87
CA ASP A 57 -5.47 0.07 -3.52
C ASP A 57 -5.41 1.22 -2.52
N ILE A 58 -4.73 2.29 -2.90
CA ILE A 58 -4.56 3.51 -2.11
C ILE A 58 -5.20 4.67 -2.87
N PHE A 59 -6.30 5.17 -2.33
CA PHE A 59 -7.02 6.32 -2.86
C PHE A 59 -6.56 7.60 -2.17
N THR A 60 -6.20 8.60 -2.95
CA THR A 60 -5.75 9.89 -2.43
C THR A 60 -6.73 11.02 -2.72
N ASN A 61 -6.50 12.18 -2.11
CA ASN A 61 -7.39 13.34 -2.18
C ASN A 61 -7.40 14.06 -3.54
N ASP A 62 -6.47 13.74 -4.43
CA ASP A 62 -6.45 14.24 -5.81
C ASP A 62 -7.20 13.32 -6.80
N ASN A 63 -7.97 12.37 -6.26
CA ASN A 63 -8.70 11.33 -7.00
C ASN A 63 -7.79 10.33 -7.75
N SER A 64 -6.50 10.27 -7.44
CA SER A 64 -5.65 9.17 -7.91
C SER A 64 -5.89 7.90 -7.10
N CYS A 65 -5.75 6.76 -7.78
CA CYS A 65 -5.65 5.44 -7.18
C CYS A 65 -4.27 4.86 -7.50
N LEU A 66 -3.58 4.39 -6.48
CA LEU A 66 -2.34 3.64 -6.59
C LEU A 66 -2.61 2.19 -6.19
N THR A 67 -2.42 1.27 -7.13
CA THR A 67 -2.49 -0.17 -6.88
C THR A 67 -1.08 -0.72 -6.69
N LEU A 68 -0.86 -1.41 -5.58
CA LEU A 68 0.37 -2.11 -5.22
C LEU A 68 0.07 -3.59 -5.00
N ASN A 69 1.02 -4.47 -5.29
CA ASN A 69 0.89 -5.90 -5.02
C ASN A 69 2.10 -6.44 -4.24
N GLU A 70 1.94 -7.62 -3.64
CA GLU A 70 2.95 -8.21 -2.77
C GLU A 70 4.26 -8.61 -3.49
N THR A 71 4.20 -8.72 -4.81
CA THR A 71 5.37 -9.01 -5.66
C THR A 71 6.24 -7.79 -5.92
N LEU A 72 5.75 -6.58 -5.61
CA LEU A 72 6.48 -5.34 -5.79
C LEU A 72 7.72 -5.27 -4.87
N PRO A 73 8.93 -5.02 -5.40
CA PRO A 73 10.13 -4.85 -4.59
C PRO A 73 9.96 -3.73 -3.56
N GLY A 74 10.20 -4.03 -2.28
CA GLY A 74 9.98 -3.11 -1.18
C GLY A 74 8.59 -3.17 -0.54
N TRP A 75 7.73 -4.11 -0.94
CA TRP A 75 6.38 -4.29 -0.37
C TRP A 75 6.34 -4.37 1.16
N ASN A 76 7.21 -5.18 1.76
CA ASN A 76 7.24 -5.35 3.22
C ASN A 76 7.63 -4.03 3.92
N GLN A 77 8.66 -3.35 3.39
CA GLN A 77 9.10 -2.05 3.87
C GLN A 77 8.01 -0.99 3.71
N PHE A 78 7.28 -1.01 2.60
CA PHE A 78 6.13 -0.13 2.39
C PHE A 78 5.05 -0.35 3.42
N ASN A 79 4.69 -1.60 3.71
CA ASN A 79 3.72 -1.92 4.76
C ASN A 79 4.19 -1.40 6.12
N ASP A 80 5.47 -1.54 6.47
CA ASP A 80 6.02 -1.00 7.71
C ASP A 80 5.93 0.53 7.78
N GLN A 81 6.27 1.22 6.69
CA GLN A 81 6.20 2.68 6.61
C GLN A 81 4.75 3.17 6.65
N LEU A 82 3.84 2.48 5.97
CA LEU A 82 2.42 2.78 5.97
C LEU A 82 1.85 2.72 7.39
N ARG A 83 2.18 1.69 8.16
CA ARG A 83 1.75 1.54 9.56
C ARG A 83 2.32 2.64 10.46
N LYS A 84 3.60 2.98 10.31
CA LYS A 84 4.23 4.07 11.07
C LYS A 84 3.58 5.43 10.81
N ASN A 85 3.15 5.71 9.58
CA ASN A 85 2.65 7.02 9.19
C ASN A 85 1.13 7.17 9.27
N ILE A 86 0.36 6.08 9.19
CA ILE A 86 -1.12 6.11 9.18
C ILE A 86 -1.72 5.49 10.45
N GLY A 87 -0.98 4.64 11.18
CA GLY A 87 -1.29 4.24 12.56
C GLY A 87 -2.52 3.35 12.80
N LEU A 88 -3.30 3.03 11.77
CA LEU A 88 -4.60 2.35 11.92
C LEU A 88 -4.72 1.01 11.17
N ILE A 89 -3.67 0.58 10.48
CA ILE A 89 -3.68 -0.68 9.72
C ILE A 89 -3.12 -1.81 10.59
N SER A 90 -3.89 -2.89 10.73
CA SER A 90 -3.49 -4.11 11.46
C SER A 90 -2.21 -4.73 10.88
N ASP A 91 -1.26 -5.14 11.72
CA ASP A 91 -0.05 -5.85 11.29
C ASP A 91 -0.36 -7.16 10.55
N ASN A 92 -1.52 -7.77 10.84
CA ASN A 92 -1.93 -9.06 10.30
C ASN A 92 -2.96 -8.93 9.17
N TRP A 93 -3.16 -7.74 8.60
CA TRP A 93 -4.19 -7.54 7.57
C TRP A 93 -3.99 -8.47 6.36
N VAL A 94 -2.74 -8.68 5.97
CA VAL A 94 -2.34 -9.60 4.89
C VAL A 94 -2.87 -11.00 5.19
N LEU A 95 -2.55 -11.54 6.38
CA LEU A 95 -3.01 -12.86 6.83
C LEU A 95 -4.54 -12.95 6.95
N GLN A 96 -5.19 -11.87 7.37
CA GLN A 96 -6.65 -11.80 7.51
C GLN A 96 -7.39 -11.86 6.17
N ILE A 97 -6.74 -11.42 5.09
CA ILE A 97 -7.30 -11.47 3.73
C ILE A 97 -6.91 -12.77 3.02
N SER A 98 -5.77 -13.37 3.38
CA SER A 98 -5.36 -14.69 2.86
C SER A 98 -6.26 -15.84 3.33
N ALA A 99 -7.06 -15.66 4.38
CA ALA A 99 -7.96 -16.68 4.93
C ALA A 99 -9.41 -16.16 4.97
N PRO A 100 -10.41 -16.84 4.37
CA PRO A 100 -10.42 -18.18 3.77
C PRO A 100 -10.05 -18.21 2.27
N ALA A 101 -9.72 -19.40 1.76
CA ALA A 101 -9.46 -19.61 0.34
C ALA A 101 -10.75 -19.42 -0.49
N PHE A 102 -10.62 -18.79 -1.67
CA PHE A 102 -11.65 -18.67 -2.72
C PHE A 102 -12.76 -17.61 -2.54
N GLU A 103 -12.53 -16.54 -1.76
CA GLU A 103 -13.42 -15.37 -1.78
C GLU A 103 -12.58 -14.08 -1.91
N THR A 104 -12.70 -13.39 -3.05
CA THR A 104 -12.12 -12.05 -3.23
C THR A 104 -12.78 -11.10 -2.23
N LYS A 105 -12.13 -10.89 -1.09
CA LYS A 105 -12.63 -10.04 -0.02
C LYS A 105 -11.96 -8.68 -0.07
N LEU A 106 -12.65 -7.71 -0.67
CA LEU A 106 -12.28 -6.30 -0.55
C LEU A 106 -12.42 -5.86 0.92
N THR A 107 -11.30 -5.54 1.55
CA THR A 107 -11.23 -5.17 2.96
C THR A 107 -10.78 -3.73 3.07
N LEU A 108 -11.60 -2.90 3.71
CA LEU A 108 -11.23 -1.52 4.04
C LEU A 108 -10.20 -1.55 5.18
N LEU A 109 -8.94 -1.23 4.86
CA LEU A 109 -7.84 -1.18 5.82
C LEU A 109 -7.76 0.14 6.54
N PHE A 110 -8.11 1.22 5.86
CA PHE A 110 -8.07 2.58 6.40
C PHE A 110 -9.08 3.48 5.68
N ASP A 111 -9.75 4.34 6.44
CA ASP A 111 -10.51 5.47 5.89
C ASP A 111 -10.33 6.71 6.76
N ARG A 112 -9.78 7.77 6.18
CA ARG A 112 -9.54 9.05 6.88
C ARG A 112 -10.83 9.74 7.31
N LYS A 113 -11.92 9.54 6.57
CA LYS A 113 -13.23 10.16 6.83
C LYS A 113 -14.11 9.29 7.75
N CYS A 114 -13.59 8.17 8.29
CA CYS A 114 -14.31 7.21 9.11
C CYS A 114 -15.62 6.68 8.47
N ARG A 115 -15.65 6.59 7.14
CA ARG A 115 -16.77 6.01 6.38
C ARG A 115 -16.76 4.49 6.49
N ASN A 116 -17.92 3.87 6.28
CA ASN A 116 -18.00 2.41 6.22
C ASN A 116 -17.68 1.87 4.81
N LEU A 117 -17.40 0.56 4.73
CA LEU A 117 -17.03 -0.13 3.49
C LEU A 117 -17.96 0.19 2.31
N LYS A 118 -19.28 0.15 2.51
CA LYS A 118 -20.26 0.40 1.42
C LYS A 118 -20.19 1.84 0.89
N GLN A 119 -19.96 2.81 1.78
CA GLN A 119 -19.84 4.21 1.39
C GLN A 119 -18.56 4.46 0.60
N VAL A 120 -17.43 3.93 1.07
CA VAL A 120 -16.14 4.13 0.40
C VAL A 120 -16.13 3.44 -0.97
N ILE A 121 -16.67 2.23 -1.09
CA ILE A 121 -16.77 1.53 -2.38
C ILE A 121 -17.50 2.40 -3.41
N ARG A 122 -18.67 2.96 -3.06
CA ARG A 122 -19.47 3.80 -3.98
C ARG A 122 -18.75 5.06 -4.47
N GLU A 123 -17.79 5.56 -3.69
CA GLU A 123 -17.03 6.77 -4.04
C GLU A 123 -15.71 6.46 -4.77
N CYS A 124 -15.15 5.27 -4.56
CA CYS A 124 -13.83 4.88 -5.06
C CYS A 124 -13.88 3.92 -6.27
N TYR A 125 -14.98 3.19 -6.46
CA TYR A 125 -15.23 2.24 -7.55
C TYR A 125 -16.60 2.49 -8.19
#